data_AF-A0AAW1V581-F1
#
_entry.id   AF-A0AAW1V581-F1
#
_cell.length_a   1.000
_cell.length_b   1.000
_cell.length_c   1.000
_cell.angle_alpha   90.00
_cell.angle_beta   90.00
_cell.angle_gamma   90.00
#
_symmetry.space_group_name_H-M   'P 1'
#
loop_
_entity.id
_entity.type
_entity.pdbx_description
1 polymer ?
#
loop_
_entity_poly.entity_id
_entity_poly.type
_entity_poly.pdbx_seq_one_letter_code
_entity_poly.pdbx_strand_id
1 'polypeptide(L)'
;MQRLREAIRLKRSELRKNKSFSKILHHDNAPAHTSMLVRYFLAQTNTAIRPYSLYSQDLEPCDVFLYPKQKRPMKGKRFATIDEIKSESKSELMLNPKSAFQKCLGD
;
A
#
# COMPACT_ATOMS: atom_id res chain seq x y z
N MET A 1 6.79 16.37 9.86
CA MET A 1 5.94 15.24 9.37
C MET A 1 4.50 15.61 9.04
N GLN A 2 3.80 16.45 9.81
CA GLN A 2 2.38 16.77 9.59
C GLN A 2 2.09 17.45 8.24
N ARG A 3 2.91 18.45 7.84
CA ARG A 3 2.78 19.12 6.53
C ARG A 3 2.92 18.19 5.33
N LEU A 4 3.81 17.19 5.40
CA LEU A 4 4.00 16.20 4.34
C LEU A 4 2.79 15.27 4.21
N ARG A 5 2.23 14.81 5.33
CA ARG A 5 1.01 14.00 5.36
C ARG A 5 -0.18 14.74 4.75
N GLU A 6 -0.37 16.01 5.09
CA GLU A 6 -1.44 16.83 4.50
C GLU A 6 -1.25 17.07 3.00
N ALA A 7 -0.03 17.38 2.55
CA ALA A 7 0.27 17.53 1.12
C ALA A 7 -0.02 16.23 0.35
N ILE A 8 0.34 15.09 0.96
CA ILE A 8 0.03 13.74 0.47
C ILE A 8 -1.49 13.55 0.35
N ARG A 9 -2.25 13.87 1.38
CA ARG A 9 -3.71 13.72 1.44
C ARG A 9 -4.41 14.56 0.38
N LEU A 10 -4.00 15.82 0.20
CA LEU A 10 -4.54 16.71 -0.83
C LEU A 10 -4.30 16.14 -2.24
N LYS A 11 -3.08 15.67 -2.52
CA LYS A 11 -2.77 15.09 -3.83
C LYS A 11 -3.52 13.78 -4.10
N ARG A 12 -3.81 12.97 -3.07
CA ARG A 12 -4.70 11.79 -3.19
C ARG A 12 -6.11 12.21 -3.59
N SER A 13 -6.64 13.26 -2.98
CA SER A 13 -7.98 13.79 -3.29
C SER A 13 -8.05 14.29 -4.74
N GLU A 14 -7.04 15.02 -5.21
CA GLU A 14 -6.97 15.48 -6.60
C GLU A 14 -6.91 14.33 -7.61
N LEU A 15 -6.02 13.35 -7.39
CA LEU A 15 -5.91 12.20 -8.29
C LEU A 15 -7.21 11.37 -8.32
N ARG A 16 -7.93 11.25 -7.20
CA ARG A 16 -9.24 10.57 -7.16
C ARG A 16 -10.33 11.33 -7.93
N LYS A 17 -10.24 12.66 -8.02
CA LYS A 17 -11.19 13.51 -8.76
C LYS A 17 -10.92 13.50 -10.27
N ASN A 18 -9.68 13.24 -10.68
CA ASN A 18 -9.32 13.09 -12.09
C ASN A 18 -9.89 11.78 -12.67
N LYS A 19 -11.05 11.87 -13.34
CA LYS A 19 -11.76 10.75 -13.98
C LYS A 19 -11.00 10.09 -15.14
N SER A 20 -9.87 10.66 -15.57
CA SER A 20 -9.07 10.09 -16.66
C SER A 20 -8.47 8.73 -16.32
N PHE A 21 -8.19 8.46 -15.04
CA PHE A 21 -7.62 7.19 -14.60
C PHE A 21 -8.65 6.36 -13.83
N SER A 22 -8.73 5.08 -14.19
CA SER A 22 -9.67 4.15 -13.54
C SER A 22 -9.19 3.70 -12.16
N LYS A 23 -7.87 3.72 -11.92
CA LYS A 23 -7.22 3.20 -10.72
C LYS A 23 -6.02 4.07 -10.35
N ILE A 24 -5.75 4.19 -9.04
CA ILE A 24 -4.56 4.83 -8.50
C ILE A 24 -3.79 3.78 -7.71
N LEU A 25 -2.54 3.55 -8.08
CA LEU A 25 -1.64 2.61 -7.42
C LEU A 25 -0.67 3.35 -6.49
N HIS A 26 -0.49 2.79 -5.30
CA HIS A 26 0.40 3.29 -4.27
C HIS A 26 1.44 2.20 -3.97
N HIS A 27 2.69 2.42 -4.40
CA HIS A 27 3.82 1.51 -4.17
C HIS A 27 5.10 2.33 -4.04
N ASP A 28 6.17 1.71 -3.54
CA ASP A 28 7.44 2.39 -3.30
C ASP A 28 8.22 2.64 -4.60
N ASN A 29 9.34 3.36 -4.51
CA ASN A 29 10.20 3.65 -5.64
C ASN A 29 11.22 2.53 -5.91
N ALA A 30 10.95 1.29 -5.50
CA ALA A 30 11.87 0.18 -5.75
C ALA A 30 12.18 0.05 -7.26
N PRO A 31 13.42 -0.28 -7.65
CA PRO A 31 13.80 -0.34 -9.08
C PRO A 31 12.90 -1.24 -9.92
N ALA A 32 12.40 -2.33 -9.35
CA ALA A 32 11.46 -3.23 -10.03
C ALA A 32 10.14 -2.53 -10.39
N HIS A 33 9.59 -1.72 -9.47
CA HIS A 33 8.32 -1.00 -9.65
C HIS A 33 8.43 0.21 -10.59
N THR A 34 9.64 0.76 -10.75
CA THR A 34 9.91 1.94 -11.60
C THR A 34 10.44 1.58 -12.98
N SER A 35 10.63 0.28 -13.24
CA SER A 35 11.07 -0.24 -14.54
C SER A 35 10.14 0.19 -15.69
N MET A 36 10.70 0.31 -16.89
CA MET A 36 9.94 0.71 -18.07
C MET A 36 8.79 -0.26 -18.38
N LEU A 37 9.01 -1.56 -18.20
CA LEU A 37 8.00 -2.60 -18.43
C LEU A 37 6.78 -2.40 -17.52
N VAL A 38 7.01 -2.15 -16.22
CA VAL A 38 5.93 -1.92 -15.26
C VAL A 38 5.19 -0.61 -15.56
N ARG A 39 5.92 0.47 -15.87
CA ARG A 39 5.31 1.76 -16.24
C ARG A 39 4.45 1.64 -17.50
N TYR A 40 4.92 0.89 -18.49
CA TYR A 40 4.18 0.63 -19.73
C TYR A 40 2.89 -0.16 -19.46
N PHE A 41 2.97 -1.23 -18.68
CA PHE A 41 1.80 -2.02 -18.29
C PHE A 41 0.76 -1.20 -17.50
N LEU A 42 1.20 -0.33 -16.60
CA LEU A 42 0.30 0.53 -15.83
C LEU A 42 -0.38 1.59 -16.70
N ALA A 43 0.32 2.14 -17.70
CA ALA A 43 -0.27 3.03 -18.69
C ALA A 43 -1.35 2.32 -19.52
N GLN A 44 -1.09 1.10 -20.01
CA GLN A 44 -2.06 0.31 -20.77
C GLN A 44 -3.33 -0.02 -19.98
N THR A 45 -3.19 -0.27 -18.67
CA THR A 45 -4.32 -0.60 -17.78
C THR A 45 -5.03 0.64 -17.22
N ASN A 46 -4.67 1.83 -17.71
CA ASN A 46 -5.18 3.11 -17.24
C ASN A 46 -5.07 3.27 -15.71
N THR A 47 -3.91 2.89 -15.18
CA THR A 47 -3.57 2.96 -13.76
C THR A 47 -2.56 4.07 -13.54
N ALA A 48 -2.95 5.09 -12.78
CA ALA A 48 -2.03 6.14 -12.37
C ALA A 48 -1.15 5.68 -11.21
N ILE A 49 0.16 5.87 -11.33
CA ILE A 49 1.09 5.74 -10.20
C ILE A 49 1.04 7.04 -9.40
N ARG A 50 0.90 6.92 -8.09
CA ARG A 50 1.02 8.08 -7.21
C ARG A 50 2.49 8.52 -7.09
N PRO A 51 2.83 9.80 -7.33
CA PRO A 51 4.20 10.27 -7.18
C PRO A 51 4.65 10.15 -5.71
N TYR A 52 5.76 9.45 -5.49
CA TYR A 52 6.43 9.37 -4.19
C TYR A 52 7.39 10.53 -4.00
N SER A 53 7.42 11.10 -2.80
CA SER A 53 8.55 11.95 -2.39
C SER A 53 9.75 11.04 -2.12
N LEU A 54 10.95 11.45 -2.54
CA LEU A 54 12.22 10.70 -2.56
C LEU A 54 12.64 10.07 -1.20
N TYR A 55 11.93 10.35 -0.11
CA TYR A 55 12.21 9.83 1.23
C TYR A 55 10.96 9.28 1.97
N SER A 56 9.89 8.93 1.24
CA SER A 56 8.58 8.58 1.83
C SER A 56 8.31 7.09 2.02
N GLN A 57 9.34 6.26 2.19
CA GLN A 57 9.16 4.82 2.43
C GLN A 57 8.30 4.57 3.69
N ASP A 58 8.42 5.42 4.73
CA ASP A 58 7.62 5.36 5.96
C ASP A 58 6.16 5.86 5.82
N LEU A 59 5.68 6.08 4.61
CA LEU A 59 4.33 6.62 4.35
C LEU A 59 3.47 5.70 3.47
N GLU A 60 3.99 4.52 3.17
CA GLU A 60 3.24 3.41 2.58
C GLU A 60 2.13 2.95 3.55
N PRO A 61 0.86 2.90 3.12
CA PRO A 61 -0.21 2.27 3.89
C PRO A 61 0.13 0.83 4.30
N CYS A 62 0.86 0.10 3.45
CA CYS A 62 1.30 -1.26 3.74
C CYS A 62 2.28 -1.30 4.93
N ASP A 63 3.30 -0.45 4.94
CA ASP A 63 4.35 -0.47 5.98
C ASP A 63 3.88 0.12 7.31
N VAL A 64 3.02 1.14 7.29
CA VAL A 64 2.57 1.81 8.52
C VAL A 64 1.40 1.06 9.19
N PHE A 65 0.53 0.42 8.41
CA PHE A 65 -0.71 -0.16 8.93
C PHE A 65 -0.77 -1.68 8.77
N LEU A 66 -0.57 -2.21 7.56
CA LEU A 66 -0.85 -3.61 7.26
C LEU A 66 0.19 -4.56 7.88
N TYR A 67 1.47 -4.37 7.57
CA TYR A 67 2.51 -5.27 8.04
C TYR A 67 2.67 -5.28 9.57
N PRO A 68 2.60 -4.15 10.30
CA PRO A 68 2.64 -4.17 11.76
C PRO A 68 1.48 -4.97 12.36
N LYS A 69 0.28 -4.86 11.80
CA LYS A 69 -0.90 -5.61 12.26
C LYS A 69 -0.77 -7.10 12.03
N GLN A 70 -0.21 -7.52 10.89
CA GLN A 70 0.00 -8.93 10.58
C GLN A 70 1.19 -9.52 11.34
N LYS A 71 2.30 -8.78 11.49
CA LYS A 71 3.53 -9.27 12.13
C LYS A 71 3.41 -9.44 13.64
N ARG A 72 2.63 -8.58 14.32
CA ARG A 72 2.44 -8.64 15.79
C ARG A 72 1.92 -10.00 16.29
N PRO A 73 0.80 -10.54 15.79
CA PRO A 73 0.26 -11.83 16.26
C PRO A 73 1.11 -13.03 15.83
N MET A 74 1.91 -12.87 14.79
CA MET A 74 2.85 -13.90 14.32
C MET A 74 4.20 -13.86 15.05
N LYS A 75 4.48 -12.79 15.81
CA LYS A 75 5.78 -12.60 16.48
C LYS A 75 6.00 -13.66 17.54
N GLY A 76 7.16 -14.34 17.48
CA GLY A 76 7.53 -15.38 18.44
C GLY A 76 6.93 -16.75 18.16
N LYS A 77 6.02 -16.88 17.19
CA LYS A 77 5.53 -18.17 16.70
C LYS A 77 6.58 -18.79 15.76
N ARG A 78 6.80 -20.10 15.90
CA ARG A 78 7.57 -20.91 14.95
C ARG A 78 6.58 -21.66 14.07
N PHE A 79 6.81 -21.62 12.77
CA PHE A 79 6.04 -22.36 11.78
C PHE A 79 6.95 -23.41 11.17
N ALA A 80 6.46 -24.64 11.04
CA ALA A 80 7.22 -25.75 10.49
C ALA A 80 7.20 -25.72 8.95
N THR A 81 6.14 -25.15 8.37
CA THR A 81 5.92 -25.14 6.91
C THR A 81 5.53 -23.76 6.39
N ILE A 82 5.73 -23.54 5.09
CA ILE A 82 5.29 -22.33 4.40
C ILE A 82 3.76 -22.23 4.40
N ASP A 83 3.05 -23.36 4.34
CA ASP A 83 1.59 -23.37 4.28
C ASP A 83 0.94 -22.96 5.61
N GLU A 84 1.57 -23.30 6.73
CA GLU A 84 1.19 -22.74 8.04
C GLU A 84 1.35 -21.21 8.06
N ILE A 85 2.47 -20.67 7.55
CA ILE A 85 2.70 -19.22 7.47
C ILE A 85 1.63 -18.56 6.61
N LYS A 86 1.30 -19.14 5.45
CA LYS A 86 0.26 -18.62 4.55
C LYS A 86 -1.12 -18.65 5.19
N SER A 87 -1.46 -19.74 5.87
CA SER A 87 -2.75 -19.91 6.56
C SER A 87 -2.92 -18.86 7.65
N GLU A 88 -1.93 -18.72 8.53
CA GLU A 88 -1.95 -17.73 9.62
C GLU A 88 -1.93 -16.29 9.08
N SER A 89 -1.12 -16.02 8.07
CA SER A 89 -1.10 -14.71 7.40
C SER A 89 -2.47 -14.35 6.83
N LYS A 90 -3.17 -15.32 6.24
CA LYS A 90 -4.50 -15.13 5.67
C LYS A 90 -5.56 -14.93 6.75
N SER A 91 -5.52 -15.70 7.84
CA SER A 91 -6.47 -15.53 8.95
C SER A 91 -6.36 -14.12 9.54
N GLU A 92 -5.15 -13.68 9.85
CA GLU A 92 -4.88 -12.33 10.38
C GLU A 92 -5.29 -11.22 9.42
N LEU A 93 -5.08 -11.42 8.11
CA LEU A 93 -5.54 -10.47 7.10
C LEU A 93 -7.07 -10.34 7.10
N MET A 94 -7.79 -11.45 7.20
CA MET A 94 -9.26 -11.48 7.18
C MET A 94 -9.90 -10.89 8.45
N LEU A 95 -9.17 -10.87 9.58
CA LEU A 95 -9.63 -10.19 10.80
C LEU A 95 -9.69 -8.66 10.66
N ASN A 96 -9.04 -8.08 9.64
CA ASN A 96 -9.06 -6.64 9.44
C ASN A 96 -10.32 -6.21 8.69
N PRO A 97 -11.21 -5.39 9.29
CA PRO A 97 -12.42 -4.95 8.61
C PRO A 97 -12.09 -3.99 7.47
N LYS A 98 -12.92 -3.98 6.42
CA LYS A 98 -12.78 -3.07 5.27
C LYS A 98 -12.69 -1.60 5.70
N SER A 99 -13.40 -1.21 6.74
CA SER A 99 -13.37 0.15 7.30
C SER A 99 -11.99 0.56 7.81
N ALA A 100 -11.18 -0.39 8.32
CA ALA A 100 -9.83 -0.10 8.77
C ALA A 100 -8.89 0.24 7.61
N PHE A 101 -9.04 -0.43 6.46
CA PHE A 101 -8.32 -0.09 5.24
C PHE A 101 -8.76 1.26 4.66
N GLN A 102 -10.07 1.53 4.67
CA GLN A 102 -10.61 2.81 4.20
C GLN A 102 -10.09 3.98 5.04
N LYS A 103 -10.02 3.83 6.37
CA LYS A 103 -9.43 4.83 7.26
C LYS A 103 -7.95 5.08 6.92
N CYS A 104 -7.16 4.02 6.82
CA CYS A 104 -5.73 4.12 6.48
C CYS A 104 -5.46 4.77 5.11
N LEU A 105 -6.30 4.51 4.11
CA LEU A 105 -6.19 5.07 2.76
C LEU A 105 -6.92 6.42 2.58
N GLY A 106 -7.71 6.83 3.57
CA GLY A 106 -8.53 8.05 3.59
C GLY A 106 -7.87 9.21 4.32
N ASP A 107 -7.07 8.90 5.34
CA ASP A 107 -6.15 9.82 6.04
C ASP A 107 -4.92 10.15 5.17
#